data_AF-A0AAU3AX12-F1
#
_entry.id   AF-A0AAU3AX12-F1
#
_cell.length_a   1.000
_cell.length_b   1.000
_cell.length_c   1.000
_cell.angle_alpha   90.00
_cell.angle_beta   90.00
_cell.angle_gamma   90.00
#
_symmetry.space_group_name_H-M   'P 1'
#
loop_
_entity.id
_entity.type
_entity.pdbx_description
1 polymer ?
#
loop_
_entity_poly.entity_id
_entity_poly.type
_entity_poly.pdbx_seq_one_letter_code
_entity_poly.pdbx_strand_id
1 'polypeptide(L)'
;MRVAEAKALACQSPVEAASRCRAGRAPELAAELNARGVTDSVSTSAVRRWLRQDVLKPWQYGSWIFIRDPDFRAKAQRVLDLYARTFEGVPLGEDQYVVSIDEKTSI
;
A
#
# COMPACT_ATOMS: atom_id res chain seq x y z
N MET A 1 12.15 2.37 -7.58
CA MET A 1 12.12 0.91 -7.32
C MET A 1 12.42 0.56 -5.86
N ARG A 2 13.66 0.72 -5.37
CA ARG A 2 14.11 0.24 -4.04
C ARG A 2 13.22 0.58 -2.82
N VAL A 3 12.75 1.83 -2.72
CA VAL A 3 11.92 2.29 -1.58
C VAL A 3 10.49 1.75 -1.64
N ALA A 4 9.93 1.56 -2.85
CA ALA A 4 8.58 1.03 -3.02
C ALA A 4 8.51 -0.47 -2.66
N GLU A 5 9.53 -1.24 -3.04
CA GLU A 5 9.63 -2.67 -2.69
C GLU A 5 9.83 -2.89 -1.18
N ALA A 6 10.67 -2.07 -0.53
CA ALA A 6 10.81 -2.09 0.92
C ALA A 6 9.48 -1.82 1.65
N LYS A 7 8.65 -0.89 1.13
CA LYS A 7 7.33 -0.58 1.67
C LYS A 7 6.32 -1.71 1.41
N ALA A 8 6.29 -2.24 0.19
CA ALA A 8 5.41 -3.36 -0.16
C ALA A 8 5.69 -4.57 0.74
N LEU A 9 6.96 -4.90 0.95
CA LEU A 9 7.39 -6.01 1.81
C LEU A 9 7.09 -5.75 3.29
N ALA A 10 7.24 -4.52 3.77
CA ALA A 10 6.83 -4.15 5.14
C ALA A 10 5.32 -4.26 5.38
N CYS A 11 4.52 -4.25 4.31
CA CYS A 11 3.07 -4.33 4.33
C CYS A 11 2.52 -5.71 3.92
N GLN A 12 3.37 -6.70 3.60
CA GLN A 12 2.95 -8.07 3.29
C GLN A 12 2.51 -8.83 4.55
N SER A 13 1.55 -9.74 4.40
CA SER A 13 0.94 -10.46 5.53
C SER A 13 1.95 -11.46 6.08
N PRO A 14 2.10 -11.56 7.41
CA PRO A 14 2.89 -12.64 8.02
C PRO A 14 2.39 -14.05 7.67
N VAL A 15 1.19 -14.18 7.08
CA VAL A 15 0.61 -15.46 6.64
C VAL A 15 1.07 -15.87 5.25
N GLU A 16 1.38 -14.91 4.35
CA GLU A 16 1.84 -15.20 2.98
C GLU A 16 3.37 -15.22 2.87
N ALA A 17 4.05 -14.45 3.73
CA ALA A 17 5.49 -14.56 3.88
C ALA A 17 5.79 -15.80 4.73
N ALA A 18 6.38 -16.84 4.13
CA ALA A 18 6.93 -17.98 4.86
C ALA A 18 8.01 -17.57 5.91
N SER A 19 8.46 -16.31 5.88
CA SER A 19 9.26 -15.67 6.92
C SER A 19 8.37 -14.88 7.88
N ARG A 20 8.61 -15.09 9.19
CA ARG A 20 8.01 -14.36 10.32
C ARG A 20 8.46 -12.89 10.36
N CYS A 21 8.41 -12.17 9.25
CA CYS A 21 8.62 -10.74 9.23
C CYS A 21 7.41 -10.10 9.93
N ARG A 22 7.52 -9.83 11.23
CA ARG A 22 6.55 -8.93 11.87
C ARG A 22 6.76 -7.57 11.25
N ALA A 23 5.73 -7.05 10.57
CA ALA A 23 5.71 -5.70 10.04
C ALA A 23 6.34 -4.74 11.05
N GLY A 24 7.49 -4.14 10.69
CA GLY A 24 8.16 -3.12 11.51
C GLY A 24 9.56 -3.43 12.04
N ARG A 25 10.12 -4.64 11.93
CA ARG A 25 11.54 -4.86 12.27
C ARG A 25 12.45 -4.68 11.06
N ALA A 26 13.01 -3.48 10.93
CA ALA A 26 13.99 -3.11 9.90
C ALA A 26 15.12 -4.12 9.61
N PRO A 27 15.69 -4.87 10.59
CA PRO A 27 16.71 -5.88 10.26
C PRO A 27 16.16 -7.08 9.49
N GLU A 28 14.94 -7.53 9.80
CA GLU A 28 14.28 -8.62 9.08
C GLU A 28 13.95 -8.19 7.64
N LEU A 29 13.51 -6.93 7.48
CA LEU A 29 13.22 -6.34 6.18
C LEU A 29 14.49 -6.18 5.32
N ALA A 30 15.62 -5.79 5.91
CA ALA A 30 16.89 -5.69 5.20
C ALA A 30 17.40 -7.06 4.73
N ALA A 31 17.30 -8.09 5.58
CA ALA A 31 17.68 -9.45 5.22
C ALA A 31 16.87 -10.00 4.05
N GLU A 32 15.55 -9.78 4.06
CA GLU A 32 14.64 -10.24 3.02
C GLU A 32 14.83 -9.47 1.69
N LEU A 33 15.08 -8.15 1.74
CA LEU A 33 15.42 -7.37 0.53
C LEU A 33 16.71 -7.85 -0.13
N ASN A 34 17.71 -8.22 0.68
CA ASN A 34 18.96 -8.78 0.19
C ASN A 34 18.75 -10.20 -0.38
N ALA A 35 17.95 -11.03 0.30
CA ALA A 35 17.63 -12.39 -0.17
C ALA A 35 16.88 -12.39 -1.51
N ARG A 36 16.03 -11.39 -1.76
CA ARG A 36 15.31 -11.22 -3.02
C ARG A 36 16.13 -10.57 -4.15
N GLY A 37 17.39 -10.19 -3.88
CA GLY A 37 18.28 -9.61 -4.89
C GLY A 37 17.84 -8.22 -5.39
N VAL A 38 17.03 -7.50 -4.60
CA VAL A 38 16.48 -6.19 -5.00
C VAL A 38 17.59 -5.13 -5.18
N THR A 39 18.74 -5.29 -4.49
CA THR A 39 19.94 -4.45 -4.62
C THR A 39 21.21 -5.19 -4.22
N ASP A 40 22.39 -4.68 -4.61
CA ASP A 40 23.71 -5.23 -4.24
C ASP A 40 23.94 -5.36 -2.71
N SER A 41 23.34 -4.48 -1.90
CA SER A 41 23.14 -4.67 -0.45
C SER A 41 22.37 -3.49 0.15
N VAL A 42 21.35 -3.75 0.97
CA VAL A 42 20.67 -2.75 1.80
C VAL A 42 21.03 -2.96 3.27
N SER A 43 21.50 -1.91 3.92
CA SER A 43 21.74 -1.91 5.37
C SER A 43 20.45 -1.66 6.15
N THR A 44 20.35 -2.24 7.35
CA THR A 44 19.25 -2.00 8.30
C THR A 44 19.02 -0.50 8.59
N SER A 45 20.09 0.29 8.60
CA SER A 45 20.03 1.74 8.83
C SER A 45 19.38 2.49 7.66
N ALA A 46 19.66 2.07 6.42
CA ALA A 46 19.01 2.62 5.23
C ALA A 46 17.51 2.32 5.23
N VAL A 47 17.13 1.08 5.55
CA VAL A 47 15.73 0.68 5.71
C VAL A 47 15.02 1.52 6.79
N ARG A 48 15.63 1.68 7.97
CA ARG A 48 15.06 2.53 9.04
C ARG A 48 14.86 3.97 8.59
N ARG A 49 15.82 4.54 7.84
CA ARG A 49 15.70 5.91 7.32
C ARG A 49 14.53 6.03 6.35
N TRP A 50 14.37 5.09 5.42
CA TRP A 50 13.26 5.10 4.46
C TRP A 50 11.89 4.99 5.15
N LEU A 51 11.75 4.10 6.12
CA LEU A 51 10.50 3.96 6.88
C LEU A 51 10.22 5.18 7.77
N ARG A 52 11.25 5.82 8.33
CA ARG A 52 11.07 7.04 9.16
C ARG A 52 10.63 8.26 8.36
N GLN A 53 11.10 8.39 7.13
CA GLN A 53 10.81 9.53 6.25
C GLN A 53 9.40 9.49 5.67
N ASP A 54 8.68 8.38 5.79
CA ASP A 54 7.33 8.29 5.27
C ASP A 54 6.30 8.89 6.24
N VAL A 55 5.41 9.71 5.69
CA VAL A 55 4.29 10.33 6.40
C VAL A 55 3.25 9.27 6.73
N LEU A 56 2.99 8.37 5.79
CA LEU A 56 2.08 7.25 5.98
C LEU A 56 2.90 6.03 6.41
N LYS A 57 2.54 5.44 7.56
CA LYS A 57 3.25 4.29 8.14
C LYS A 57 2.36 3.06 8.21
N PRO A 58 1.83 2.57 7.07
CA PRO A 58 0.87 1.47 7.04
C PRO A 58 1.37 0.18 7.69
N TRP A 59 2.68 -0.08 7.67
CA TRP A 59 3.30 -1.21 8.39
C TRP A 59 3.19 -1.10 9.93
N GLN A 60 2.87 0.06 10.50
CA GLN A 60 2.58 0.22 11.92
C GLN A 60 1.12 -0.10 12.26
N TYR A 61 0.23 -0.04 11.28
CA TYR A 61 -1.20 -0.29 11.42
C TYR A 61 -1.52 -1.58 10.66
N GLY A 62 -1.42 -2.73 11.33
CA GLY A 62 -1.56 -4.07 10.72
C GLY A 62 -2.90 -4.37 10.03
N SER A 63 -3.85 -3.42 10.05
CA SER A 63 -5.13 -3.45 9.34
C SER A 63 -5.14 -2.64 8.04
N TRP A 64 -4.12 -1.81 7.76
CA TRP A 64 -4.24 -0.79 6.72
C TRP A 64 -4.00 -1.31 5.28
N ILE A 65 -3.32 -2.43 5.06
CA ILE A 65 -3.05 -2.92 3.69
C ILE A 65 -3.15 -4.43 3.59
N PHE A 66 -4.34 -4.98 3.85
CA PHE A 66 -4.71 -6.26 3.23
C PHE A 66 -6.04 -6.10 2.54
N ILE A 67 -5.97 -5.90 1.23
CA ILE A 67 -7.13 -6.07 0.37
C ILE A 67 -7.42 -7.56 0.34
N ARG A 68 -8.30 -8.01 1.25
CA ARG A 68 -8.76 -9.41 1.36
C ARG A 68 -10.02 -9.67 0.55
N ASP A 69 -10.61 -8.63 -0.03
CA ASP A 69 -11.86 -8.72 -0.77
C ASP A 69 -11.57 -9.19 -2.20
N PRO A 70 -12.03 -10.39 -2.61
CA PRO A 70 -11.84 -10.90 -3.97
C PRO A 70 -12.42 -9.96 -5.04
N ASP A 71 -13.45 -9.20 -4.68
CA ASP A 71 -14.11 -8.24 -5.57
C ASP A 71 -13.51 -6.83 -5.51
N PHE A 72 -12.40 -6.64 -4.77
CA PHE A 72 -11.80 -5.32 -4.60
C PHE A 72 -11.55 -4.63 -5.93
N ARG A 73 -10.99 -5.34 -6.91
CA ARG A 73 -10.72 -4.75 -8.22
C ARG A 73 -11.98 -4.21 -8.87
N ALA A 74 -13.07 -4.98 -8.84
CA ALA A 74 -14.35 -4.56 -9.42
C ALA A 74 -14.95 -3.36 -8.67
N LYS A 75 -14.93 -3.39 -7.33
CA LYS A 75 -15.43 -2.32 -6.47
C LYS A 75 -14.62 -1.03 -6.62
N ALA A 76 -13.29 -1.14 -6.61
CA ALA A 76 -12.36 -0.02 -6.78
C ALA A 76 -12.50 0.60 -8.17
N GLN A 77 -12.60 -0.23 -9.23
CA GLN A 77 -12.78 0.27 -10.59
C GLN A 77 -14.05 1.12 -10.70
N ARG A 78 -15.18 0.69 -10.13
CA ARG A 78 -16.43 1.48 -10.11
C ARG A 78 -16.24 2.86 -9.47
N VAL A 79 -15.48 2.96 -8.38
CA VAL A 79 -15.18 4.24 -7.73
C VAL A 79 -14.27 5.10 -8.60
N LEU A 80 -13.23 4.50 -9.21
CA LEU A 80 -12.33 5.20 -10.11
C LEU A 80 -13.04 5.72 -11.37
N ASP A 81 -13.96 4.93 -11.93
CA ASP A 81 -14.78 5.33 -13.07
C ASP A 81 -15.63 6.55 -12.71
N LEU A 82 -16.25 6.55 -11.52
CA LEU A 82 -17.02 7.70 -11.03
C LEU A 82 -16.15 8.96 -10.94
N TYR A 83 -14.93 8.87 -10.39
CA TYR A 83 -14.00 10.00 -10.41
C TYR A 83 -13.59 10.44 -11.82
N ALA A 84 -13.50 9.49 -12.76
CA ALA A 84 -13.28 9.76 -14.18
C ALA A 84 -14.56 10.21 -14.92
N ARG A 85 -15.64 10.54 -14.19
CA ARG A 85 -16.94 10.93 -14.72
C ARG A 85 -17.56 9.90 -15.67
N THR A 86 -17.37 8.62 -15.38
CA THR A 86 -17.97 7.50 -16.11
C THR A 86 -18.69 6.57 -15.14
N PHE A 87 -19.88 6.11 -15.50
CA PHE A 87 -20.63 5.14 -14.70
C PHE A 87 -21.17 4.04 -15.62
N GLU A 88 -20.79 2.79 -15.35
CA GLU A 88 -21.16 1.63 -16.16
C GLU A 88 -20.85 1.80 -17.67
N GLY A 89 -19.74 2.49 -17.98
CA GLY A 89 -19.30 2.79 -19.34
C GLY A 89 -19.98 4.00 -19.99
N VAL A 90 -20.86 4.70 -19.28
CA VAL A 90 -21.56 5.90 -19.76
C VAL A 90 -20.96 7.16 -19.14
N PRO A 91 -20.59 8.18 -19.93
CA PRO A 91 -20.15 9.47 -19.40
C PRO A 91 -21.25 10.16 -18.59
N LEU A 92 -20.88 10.76 -17.46
CA LEU A 92 -21.80 11.53 -16.63
C LEU A 92 -22.15 12.87 -17.30
N GLY A 93 -23.44 13.20 -17.29
CA GLY A 93 -23.97 14.47 -17.77
C GLY A 93 -23.48 15.68 -16.97
N GLU A 94 -23.69 16.88 -17.52
CA GLU A 94 -23.27 18.15 -16.88
C GLU A 94 -24.00 18.43 -15.56
N ASP A 95 -25.20 17.88 -15.40
CA ASP A 95 -26.05 17.96 -14.21
C ASP A 95 -25.87 16.77 -13.24
N GLN A 96 -24.93 15.87 -13.53
CA GLN A 96 -24.61 14.71 -12.70
C GLN A 96 -23.30 14.93 -11.93
N TYR A 97 -23.38 14.68 -10.62
CA TYR A 97 -22.31 14.98 -9.67
C TYR A 97 -21.87 13.72 -8.92
N VAL A 98 -20.57 13.61 -8.70
CA VAL A 98 -19.98 12.60 -7.82
C VAL A 98 -19.61 13.27 -6.52
N VAL A 99 -20.28 12.88 -5.45
CA VAL A 99 -20.00 13.36 -4.09
C VAL A 99 -19.19 12.28 -3.38
N SER A 100 -17.94 12.60 -3.07
CA SER A 100 -17.09 11.74 -2.25
C SER A 100 -17.15 12.22 -0.81
N ILE A 101 -17.66 11.36 0.08
CA ILE A 101 -17.61 11.58 1.52
C ILE A 101 -16.41 10.79 2.05
N ASP A 102 -15.22 11.18 1.61
CA ASP A 102 -13.98 10.77 2.29
C ASP A 102 -13.68 11.84 3.34
N GLU A 103 -14.39 11.77 4.47
CA GLU A 103 -14.05 12.65 5.59
C GLU A 103 -12.77 12.12 6.25
N LYS A 104 -11.67 12.85 6.04
CA LYS A 104 -10.55 12.86 6.99
C LYS A 104 -10.26 14.31 7.39
N THR A 105 -11.12 14.86 8.22
CA THR A 105 -10.83 16.07 8.98
C THR A 105 -9.85 15.70 10.11
N SER A 106 -8.57 16.03 9.91
CA SER A 106 -7.43 15.85 10.82
C SER A 106 -6.72 14.49 10.80
N ILE A 107 -5.45 14.52 10.36
CA ILE A 107 -4.23 14.11 11.10
C ILE A 107 -3.09 15.02 10.63
#